data_AF-K1S8F7-F1
#
_entry.id   AF-K1S8F7-F1
#
_cell.length_a   1.000
_cell.length_b   1.000
_cell.length_c   1.000
_cell.angle_alpha   90.00
_cell.angle_beta   90.00
_cell.angle_gamma   90.00
#
_symmetry.space_group_name_H-M   'P 1'
#
loop_
_entity.id
_entity.type
_entity.pdbx_description
1 polymer ?
#
loop_
_entity_poly.entity_id
_entity_poly.type
_entity_poly.pdbx_seq_one_letter_code
_entity_poly.pdbx_strand_id
1 'polypeptide(L)'
;MENTMNNRNEIPQQVKQVVSIAETLLQGQILGMYLYGSATMNKLRPDSDIDILIITRQELNLSTKKELTKQLLEISGFVGCAEKRPLEITVIHQKDIIPWQFPPKCEYMYGEWLRKEMEAGMIPQACFDPDIAILLWQARKVV
;
A
#
# COMPACT_ATOMS: atom_id res chain seq x y z
N MET A 1 -1.69 -20.78 -36.91
CA MET A 1 -1.07 -19.54 -36.35
C MET A 1 -1.33 -19.59 -34.86
N GLU A 2 -0.28 -19.86 -34.10
CA GLU A 2 -0.32 -20.18 -32.68
C GLU A 2 -0.77 -19.00 -31.79
N ASN A 3 -1.62 -19.36 -30.84
CA ASN A 3 -1.86 -18.80 -29.51
C ASN A 3 -1.36 -17.39 -29.16
N THR A 4 -2.30 -16.53 -28.74
CA THR A 4 -2.04 -15.55 -27.68
C THR A 4 -3.23 -15.51 -26.71
N MET A 5 -3.58 -16.66 -26.13
CA MET A 5 -4.17 -16.71 -24.79
C MET A 5 -3.01 -16.77 -23.77
N ASN A 6 -2.65 -15.64 -23.18
CA ASN A 6 -2.13 -15.49 -21.81
C ASN A 6 -1.44 -14.13 -21.63
N ASN A 7 -2.11 -13.17 -20.97
CA ASN A 7 -1.42 -12.29 -20.02
C ASN A 7 -2.38 -11.62 -19.01
N ARG A 8 -3.31 -12.38 -18.41
CA ARG A 8 -4.31 -11.81 -17.48
C ARG A 8 -3.88 -11.72 -16.01
N ASN A 9 -2.70 -12.22 -15.63
CA ASN A 9 -2.31 -12.35 -14.21
C ASN A 9 -0.87 -11.93 -13.90
N GLU A 10 -0.25 -11.00 -14.65
CA GLU A 10 1.05 -10.48 -14.22
C GLU A 10 0.88 -9.37 -13.17
N ILE A 11 1.38 -9.65 -11.97
CA ILE A 11 1.50 -8.67 -10.89
C ILE A 11 2.37 -7.51 -11.40
N PRO A 12 1.91 -6.24 -11.34
CA PRO A 12 2.68 -5.10 -11.81
C PRO A 12 4.07 -5.05 -11.17
N GLN A 13 5.08 -4.64 -11.94
CA GLN A 13 6.46 -4.55 -11.43
C GLN A 13 6.57 -3.67 -10.18
N GLN A 14 5.79 -2.59 -10.11
CA GLN A 14 5.72 -1.72 -8.92
C GLN A 14 5.27 -2.48 -7.67
N VAL A 15 4.34 -3.44 -7.77
CA VAL A 15 3.93 -4.27 -6.61
C VAL A 15 5.11 -5.10 -6.11
N LYS A 16 5.90 -5.70 -7.02
CA LYS A 16 7.10 -6.46 -6.65
C LYS A 16 8.15 -5.56 -5.97
N GLN A 17 8.28 -4.32 -6.42
CA GLN A 17 9.15 -3.32 -5.79
C GLN A 17 8.66 -2.99 -4.38
N VAL A 18 7.36 -2.71 -4.19
CA VAL A 18 6.78 -2.45 -2.86
C VAL A 18 7.01 -3.62 -1.92
N VAL A 19 6.80 -4.86 -2.37
CA VAL A 19 7.07 -6.07 -1.59
C VAL A 19 8.53 -6.12 -1.16
N SER A 20 9.47 -5.95 -2.10
CA SER A 20 10.90 -5.97 -1.79
C SER A 20 11.30 -4.87 -0.80
N ILE A 21 10.75 -3.66 -0.93
CA ILE A 21 10.98 -2.54 0.00
C ILE A 21 10.45 -2.90 1.39
N ALA A 22 9.20 -3.37 1.47
CA ALA A 22 8.55 -3.73 2.72
C ALA A 22 9.30 -4.86 3.43
N GLU A 23 9.65 -5.93 2.73
CA GLU A 23 10.41 -7.05 3.30
C GLU A 23 11.77 -6.62 3.83
N THR A 24 12.45 -5.70 3.13
CA THR A 24 13.76 -5.17 3.53
C THR A 24 13.67 -4.28 4.77
N LEU A 25 12.63 -3.44 4.87
CA LEU A 25 12.50 -2.44 5.94
C LEU A 25 11.75 -2.95 7.17
N LEU A 26 10.83 -3.89 7.00
CA LEU A 26 9.91 -4.38 8.04
C LEU A 26 10.25 -5.82 8.48
N GLN A 27 11.39 -6.36 8.06
CA GLN A 27 11.92 -7.72 8.31
C GLN A 27 11.25 -8.47 9.48
N GLY A 28 10.53 -9.54 9.16
CA GLY A 28 9.89 -10.43 10.14
C GLY A 28 8.71 -9.82 10.91
N GLN A 29 8.35 -8.56 10.67
CA GLN A 29 7.17 -7.91 11.26
C GLN A 29 5.94 -8.04 10.37
N ILE A 30 6.09 -8.31 9.07
CA ILE A 30 4.96 -8.43 8.15
C ILE A 30 4.17 -9.69 8.49
N LEU A 31 2.89 -9.51 8.82
CA LEU A 31 1.91 -10.59 9.01
C LEU A 31 1.15 -10.90 7.73
N GLY A 32 0.99 -9.89 6.86
CA GLY A 32 0.37 -10.05 5.55
C GLY A 32 0.46 -8.77 4.73
N MET A 33 0.47 -8.93 3.42
CA MET A 33 0.34 -7.87 2.43
C MET A 33 -0.78 -8.23 1.48
N TYR A 34 -1.71 -7.30 1.28
CA TYR A 34 -2.91 -7.52 0.49
C TYR A 34 -3.00 -6.43 -0.56
N LEU A 35 -3.01 -6.83 -1.82
CA LEU A 35 -3.49 -5.96 -2.90
C LEU A 35 -5.00 -5.83 -2.75
N TYR A 36 -5.56 -4.63 -2.84
CA TYR A 36 -7.00 -4.41 -2.77
C TYR A 36 -7.44 -3.37 -3.80
N GLY A 37 -8.67 -2.86 -3.65
CA GLY A 37 -9.16 -1.75 -4.45
C GLY A 37 -9.33 -2.09 -5.93
N SER A 38 -9.17 -1.08 -6.80
CA SER A 38 -9.53 -1.20 -8.21
C SER A 38 -8.67 -2.23 -8.97
N ALA A 39 -7.48 -2.50 -8.45
CA ALA A 39 -6.55 -3.53 -8.92
C ALA A 39 -7.12 -4.95 -8.86
N THR A 40 -7.93 -5.25 -7.84
CA THR A 40 -8.47 -6.58 -7.59
C THR A 40 -9.89 -6.78 -8.13
N MET A 41 -10.58 -5.69 -8.50
CA MET A 41 -11.99 -5.70 -8.90
C MET A 41 -12.22 -5.82 -10.41
N ASN A 42 -11.24 -6.35 -11.18
CA ASN A 42 -11.30 -6.51 -12.64
C ASN A 42 -11.59 -5.21 -13.42
N LYS A 43 -11.21 -4.05 -12.85
CA LYS A 43 -11.43 -2.72 -13.45
C LYS A 43 -10.19 -1.82 -13.32
N LEU A 44 -9.00 -2.38 -13.50
CA LEU A 44 -7.79 -1.57 -13.67
C LEU A 44 -7.96 -0.71 -14.91
N ARG A 45 -8.36 0.53 -14.69
CA ARG A 45 -8.29 1.56 -15.71
C ARG A 45 -6.82 1.94 -15.86
N PRO A 46 -6.39 2.47 -17.01
CA PRO A 46 -5.03 2.97 -17.18
C PRO A 46 -4.59 3.91 -16.04
N ASP A 47 -5.53 4.68 -15.50
CA ASP A 47 -5.27 5.69 -14.46
C ASP A 47 -5.55 5.20 -13.02
N SER A 48 -5.78 3.90 -12.82
CA SER A 48 -6.01 3.32 -11.49
C SER A 48 -4.72 3.23 -10.67
N ASP A 49 -4.86 3.55 -9.39
CA ASP A 49 -3.84 3.40 -8.36
C ASP A 49 -3.59 1.91 -8.03
N ILE A 50 -2.44 1.63 -7.41
CA ILE A 50 -2.09 0.33 -6.85
C ILE A 50 -2.22 0.42 -5.32
N ASP A 51 -3.27 -0.22 -4.81
CA ASP A 51 -3.66 -0.16 -3.40
C ASP A 51 -3.12 -1.38 -2.63
N ILE A 52 -2.21 -1.17 -1.68
CA ILE A 52 -1.58 -2.23 -0.88
C ILE A 52 -1.76 -1.98 0.62
N LEU A 53 -2.34 -2.96 1.30
CA LEU A 53 -2.48 -2.98 2.76
C LEU A 53 -1.40 -3.89 3.36
N ILE A 54 -0.64 -3.37 4.30
CA ILE A 54 0.40 -4.09 5.03
C ILE A 54 -0.01 -4.19 6.50
N ILE A 55 -0.05 -5.41 7.03
CA ILE A 55 -0.33 -5.65 8.45
C ILE A 55 0.98 -6.03 9.13
N THR A 56 1.36 -5.30 10.19
CA THR A 56 2.60 -5.54 10.94
C THR A 56 2.36 -6.02 12.37
N ARG A 57 3.33 -6.74 12.93
CA ARG A 57 3.38 -7.20 14.32
C ARG A 57 3.82 -6.12 15.30
N GLN A 58 4.57 -5.13 14.82
CA GLN A 58 5.12 -4.03 15.62
C GLN A 58 4.81 -2.69 14.95
N GLU A 59 4.75 -1.64 15.76
CA GLU A 59 4.67 -0.24 15.28
C GLU A 59 5.93 0.14 14.50
N LEU A 60 5.79 1.09 13.57
CA LEU A 60 6.90 1.54 12.75
C LEU A 60 7.61 2.67 13.49
N ASN A 61 8.93 2.56 13.67
CA ASN A 61 9.71 3.68 14.17
C ASN A 61 9.85 4.77 13.09
N LEU A 62 10.21 5.99 13.50
CA LEU A 62 10.31 7.14 12.61
C LEU A 62 11.32 6.93 11.48
N SER A 63 12.45 6.25 11.73
CA SER A 63 13.44 5.97 10.68
C SER A 63 12.90 5.04 9.60
N THR A 64 12.12 4.03 9.98
CA THR A 64 11.45 3.12 9.04
C THR A 64 10.40 3.88 8.22
N LYS A 65 9.58 4.74 8.85
CA LYS A 65 8.60 5.57 8.12
C LYS A 65 9.28 6.52 7.13
N LYS A 66 10.42 7.12 7.52
CA LYS A 66 11.23 7.99 6.64
C LYS A 66 11.76 7.24 5.43
N GLU A 67 12.41 6.10 5.67
CA GLU A 67 13.01 5.32 4.59
C GLU A 67 11.95 4.71 3.67
N LEU A 68 10.83 4.24 4.23
CA LEU A 68 9.69 3.76 3.45
C LEU A 68 9.13 4.88 2.57
N THR A 69 8.91 6.08 3.12
CA THR A 69 8.42 7.24 2.37
C THR A 69 9.34 7.58 1.21
N LYS A 70 10.66 7.64 1.47
CA LYS A 70 11.66 7.93 0.45
C LYS A 70 11.60 6.93 -0.71
N GLN A 71 11.62 5.64 -0.41
CA GLN A 71 11.63 4.61 -1.46
C GLN A 71 10.30 4.56 -2.22
N LEU A 72 9.16 4.80 -1.55
CA LEU A 72 7.85 4.88 -2.21
C LEU A 72 7.75 6.08 -3.16
N LEU A 73 8.29 7.25 -2.78
CA LEU A 73 8.36 8.43 -3.66
C LEU A 73 9.12 8.16 -4.96
N GLU A 74 10.16 7.31 -4.93
CA GLU A 74 10.97 6.95 -6.09
C GLU A 74 10.24 6.01 -7.06
N ILE A 75 9.39 5.11 -6.55
CA ILE A 75 8.72 4.09 -7.36
C ILE A 75 7.27 4.40 -7.71
N SER A 76 6.63 5.34 -7.01
CA SER A 76 5.27 5.79 -7.31
C SER A 76 5.27 6.81 -8.44
N GLY A 77 4.23 6.77 -9.27
CA GLY A 77 4.00 7.72 -10.36
C GLY A 77 2.78 8.61 -10.11
N PHE A 78 2.62 9.64 -10.93
CA PHE A 78 1.45 10.50 -10.91
C PHE A 78 0.30 9.91 -11.73
N VAL A 79 -0.93 10.38 -11.47
CA VAL A 79 -2.09 10.08 -12.32
C VAL A 79 -1.78 10.47 -13.78
N GLY A 80 -2.03 9.55 -14.71
CA GLY A 80 -1.73 9.74 -16.14
C GLY A 80 -0.27 9.53 -16.54
N CYS A 81 0.62 9.13 -15.62
CA CYS A 81 1.97 8.71 -15.96
C CYS A 81 1.93 7.33 -16.64
N ALA A 82 2.47 7.24 -17.86
CA ALA A 82 2.43 6.01 -18.66
C ALA A 82 3.31 4.87 -18.09
N GLU A 83 4.38 5.22 -17.35
CA GLU A 83 5.38 4.26 -16.88
C GLU A 83 5.13 3.74 -15.47
N LYS A 84 4.56 4.57 -14.59
CA LYS A 84 4.35 4.28 -13.18
C LYS A 84 2.96 4.74 -12.76
N ARG A 85 2.21 3.85 -12.11
CA ARG A 85 0.92 4.18 -11.49
C ARG A 85 1.14 4.84 -10.13
N PRO A 86 0.17 5.65 -9.66
CA PRO A 86 0.09 6.04 -8.26
C PRO A 86 0.08 4.82 -7.35
N LEU A 87 0.82 4.90 -6.25
CA LEU A 87 0.75 3.93 -5.16
C LEU A 87 -0.07 4.50 -4.02
N GLU A 88 -0.90 3.64 -3.43
CA GLU A 88 -1.53 3.87 -2.14
C GLU A 88 -1.11 2.76 -1.19
N ILE A 89 -0.30 3.09 -0.17
CA ILE A 89 0.22 2.11 0.79
C ILE A 89 -0.31 2.44 2.17
N THR A 90 -1.06 1.51 2.74
CA THR A 90 -1.57 1.61 4.11
C THR A 90 -0.87 0.59 4.99
N VAL A 91 -0.31 1.03 6.11
CA VAL A 91 0.26 0.13 7.12
C VAL A 91 -0.57 0.21 8.38
N ILE A 92 -0.94 -0.96 8.90
CA ILE A 92 -1.65 -1.10 10.17
C ILE A 92 -0.89 -2.05 11.08
N HIS A 93 -0.89 -1.75 12.37
CA HIS A 93 -0.35 -2.64 13.38
C HIS A 93 -1.46 -3.56 13.90
N GLN A 94 -1.17 -4.86 14.04
CA GLN A 94 -2.17 -5.88 14.36
C GLN A 94 -2.98 -5.56 15.63
N LYS A 95 -2.36 -4.98 16.66
CA LYS A 95 -3.05 -4.67 17.92
C LYS A 95 -4.10 -3.57 17.76
N ASP A 96 -4.01 -2.76 16.71
CA ASP A 96 -4.98 -1.69 16.43
C ASP A 96 -6.25 -2.23 15.76
N ILE A 97 -6.28 -3.52 15.40
CA ILE A 97 -7.44 -4.20 14.81
C ILE A 97 -7.84 -5.47 15.58
N ILE A 98 -7.05 -5.90 16.57
CA ILE A 98 -7.33 -7.07 17.43
C ILE A 98 -6.98 -6.74 18.90
N PRO A 99 -7.97 -6.70 19.81
CA PRO A 99 -9.41 -6.76 19.56
C PRO A 99 -9.90 -5.55 18.75
N TRP A 100 -10.96 -5.72 17.97
CA TRP A 100 -11.50 -4.66 17.11
C TRP A 100 -12.02 -3.46 17.90
N GLN A 101 -11.59 -2.26 17.51
CA GLN A 101 -12.09 -0.97 18.02
C GLN A 101 -12.29 0.01 16.87
N PHE A 102 -13.33 0.84 16.93
CA PHE A 102 -13.64 1.82 15.90
C PHE A 102 -13.50 3.25 16.44
N PRO A 103 -12.92 4.19 15.67
CA PRO A 103 -12.16 3.94 14.43
C PRO A 103 -10.86 3.17 14.71
N PRO A 104 -10.39 2.31 13.79
CA PRO A 104 -9.07 1.70 13.91
C PRO A 104 -7.97 2.76 13.71
N LYS A 105 -6.75 2.42 14.13
CA LYS A 105 -5.58 3.28 13.96
C LYS A 105 -4.84 2.92 12.67
N CYS A 106 -4.61 3.90 11.81
CA CYS A 106 -3.66 3.82 10.71
C CYS A 106 -2.26 4.11 11.25
N GLU A 107 -1.31 3.21 11.06
CA GLU A 107 0.06 3.38 11.56
C GLU A 107 0.91 4.25 10.62
N TYR A 108 0.70 4.11 9.31
CA TYR A 108 1.35 4.89 8.25
C TYR A 108 0.51 4.83 6.97
N MET A 109 0.47 5.93 6.21
CA MET A 109 -0.19 5.99 4.91
C MET A 109 0.66 6.75 3.90
N TYR A 110 0.84 6.14 2.74
CA TYR A 110 1.40 6.77 1.55
C TYR A 110 0.31 6.91 0.49
N GLY A 111 0.28 8.07 -0.16
CA GLY A 111 -0.56 8.35 -1.31
C GLY A 111 -0.08 9.59 -2.03
N GLU A 112 -0.29 9.67 -3.34
CA GLU A 112 0.19 10.80 -4.16
C GLU A 112 -0.39 12.16 -3.73
N TRP A 113 -1.55 12.17 -3.07
CA TRP A 113 -2.14 13.39 -2.51
C TRP A 113 -1.33 13.98 -1.34
N LEU A 114 -0.41 13.21 -0.73
CA LEU A 114 0.51 13.66 0.33
C LEU A 114 1.92 13.92 -0.17
N ARG A 115 2.19 13.79 -1.48
CA ARG A 115 3.55 13.83 -2.02
C ARG A 115 4.27 15.12 -1.68
N LYS A 116 3.61 16.28 -1.81
CA LYS A 116 4.25 17.59 -1.55
C LYS A 116 4.72 17.71 -0.11
N GLU A 117 3.89 17.25 0.82
CA GLU A 117 4.19 17.22 2.25
C GLU A 117 5.35 16.28 2.55
N MET A 118 5.35 15.09 1.94
CA MET A 118 6.40 14.08 2.10
C MET A 118 7.75 14.54 1.52
N GLU A 119 7.74 15.18 0.34
CA GLU A 119 8.92 15.79 -0.28
C GLU A 119 9.48 16.95 0.55
N ALA A 120 8.62 17.66 1.28
CA ALA A 120 9.03 18.66 2.27
C ALA A 120 9.54 18.04 3.60
N GLY A 121 9.60 16.71 3.69
CA GLY A 121 10.11 15.98 4.85
C GLY A 121 9.06 15.70 5.94
N MET A 122 7.78 15.98 5.69
CA MET A 122 6.71 15.63 6.62
C MET A 122 6.40 14.14 6.50
N ILE A 123 6.55 13.43 7.62
CA ILE A 123 6.33 11.98 7.66
C ILE A 123 4.95 11.70 8.25
N PRO A 124 4.10 10.91 7.56
CA PRO A 124 2.80 10.50 8.09
C PRO A 124 2.93 9.93 9.51
N GLN A 125 2.17 10.51 10.42
CA GLN A 125 2.05 10.03 11.79
C GLN A 125 0.83 9.11 11.90
N ALA A 126 0.85 8.25 12.91
CA ALA A 126 -0.27 7.37 13.15
C ALA A 126 -1.50 8.17 13.60
N CYS A 127 -2.66 7.86 13.05
CA CYS A 127 -3.92 8.54 13.36
C CYS A 127 -5.09 7.56 13.34
N PHE A 128 -6.17 7.93 14.03
CA PHE A 128 -7.42 7.20 13.94
C PHE A 128 -8.13 7.52 12.64
N ASP A 129 -8.47 6.50 11.86
CA ASP A 129 -9.02 6.67 10.52
C ASP A 129 -10.16 5.65 10.28
N PRO A 130 -11.41 6.11 10.13
CA PRO A 130 -12.55 5.23 9.88
C PRO A 130 -12.46 4.49 8.52
N ASP A 131 -11.73 5.03 7.54
CA ASP A 131 -11.66 4.44 6.19
C ASP A 131 -10.90 3.11 6.19
N ILE A 132 -9.98 2.91 7.14
CA ILE A 132 -9.27 1.64 7.35
C ILE A 132 -10.24 0.46 7.55
N ALA A 133 -11.42 0.70 8.16
CA ALA A 133 -12.43 -0.35 8.30
C ALA A 133 -12.97 -0.81 6.93
N ILE A 134 -13.10 0.11 5.98
CA ILE A 134 -13.51 -0.17 4.61
C ILE A 134 -12.39 -0.92 3.86
N LEU A 135 -11.13 -0.47 4.00
CA LEU A 135 -9.99 -1.13 3.36
C LEU A 135 -9.83 -2.57 3.83
N LEU A 136 -9.94 -2.81 5.14
CA LEU A 136 -9.94 -4.15 5.71
C LEU A 136 -11.07 -5.02 5.17
N TRP A 137 -12.27 -4.47 5.02
CA TRP A 137 -13.40 -5.20 4.43
C TRP A 137 -13.16 -5.57 2.97
N GLN A 138 -12.55 -4.68 2.18
CA GLN A 138 -12.19 -4.94 0.79
C GLN A 138 -11.10 -6.02 0.69
N ALA A 139 -10.03 -5.90 1.48
CA ALA A 139 -8.90 -6.84 1.48
C ALA A 139 -9.31 -8.28 1.84
N ARG A 140 -10.36 -8.46 2.66
CA ARG A 140 -10.92 -9.78 2.99
C ARG A 140 -11.50 -10.55 1.79
N LYS A 141 -11.86 -9.87 0.70
CA LYS A 141 -12.53 -10.48 -0.45
C LYS A 141 -11.57 -11.03 -1.51
N VAL A 142 -10.25 -10.87 -1.33
CA VAL A 142 -9.22 -11.23 -2.32
C VAL A 142 -8.70 -12.66 -2.09
N VAL A 143 -9.57 -13.59 -1.69
CA VAL A 143 -9.22 -15.01 -1.47
C VAL A 143 -9.78 -15.87 -2.60
#